data_AF-A0A6I4NZM6-F1
#
_entry.id   AF-A0A6I4NZM6-F1
#
_cell.length_a   1.000
_cell.length_b   1.000
_cell.length_c   1.000
_cell.angle_alpha   90.00
_cell.angle_beta   90.00
_cell.angle_gamma   90.00
#
_symmetry.space_group_name_H-M   'P 1'
#
loop_
_entity.id
_entity.type
_entity.pdbx_description
1 polymer ?
#
loop_
_entity_poly.entity_id
_entity_poly.type
_entity_poly.pdbx_seq_one_letter_code
_entity_poly.pdbx_strand_id
1 'polypeptide(L)'
;MDDAGAADTAGTGIEAGVYRHFKGNRYEVLGVARHSETEEPHVVYRPIDADGRPGASGLWVRPASMWSEHVERDGYSGPRFAREA
;
A
#
# COMPACT_ATOMS: atom_id res chain seq x y z
N MET A 1 -2.77 9.03 -29.68
CA MET A 1 -2.14 9.81 -28.58
C MET A 1 -3.22 9.87 -27.52
N ASP A 2 -3.51 8.69 -27.00
CA ASP A 2 -4.74 8.42 -26.29
C ASP A 2 -4.50 8.76 -24.84
N ASP A 3 -5.38 9.62 -24.38
CA ASP A 3 -5.58 10.11 -23.04
C ASP A 3 -5.23 9.03 -22.00
N ALA A 4 -4.02 9.13 -21.43
CA ALA A 4 -3.64 8.41 -20.24
C ALA A 4 -4.45 9.02 -19.10
N GLY A 5 -5.72 8.63 -19.02
CA GLY A 5 -6.65 9.00 -17.96
C GLY A 5 -5.91 8.86 -16.64
N ALA A 6 -5.75 10.01 -15.97
CA ALA A 6 -5.11 10.10 -14.66
C ALA A 6 -5.65 8.96 -13.81
N ALA A 7 -4.76 8.06 -13.37
CA ALA A 7 -5.11 6.91 -12.58
C ALA A 7 -6.06 7.36 -11.48
N ASP A 8 -7.30 6.86 -11.51
CA ASP A 8 -8.29 7.12 -10.48
C ASP A 8 -7.81 6.44 -9.19
N THR A 9 -6.90 7.14 -8.53
CA THR A 9 -6.38 6.87 -7.20
C THR A 9 -7.42 7.33 -6.16
N ALA A 10 -8.38 8.17 -6.59
CA ALA A 10 -9.36 8.83 -5.74
C ALA A 10 -10.41 7.87 -5.15
N GLY A 11 -10.60 6.67 -5.72
CA GLY A 11 -11.53 5.67 -5.20
C GLY A 11 -11.03 4.81 -4.02
N THR A 12 -9.71 4.72 -3.78
CA THR A 12 -9.17 3.78 -2.76
C THR A 12 -8.92 4.40 -1.38
N GLY A 13 -8.75 5.72 -1.30
CA GLY A 13 -8.35 6.41 -0.07
C GLY A 13 -6.93 6.07 0.41
N ILE A 14 -6.11 5.38 -0.39
CA ILE A 14 -4.73 5.02 -0.06
C ILE A 14 -3.80 6.09 -0.63
N GLU A 15 -3.11 6.80 0.25
CA GLU A 15 -2.15 7.85 -0.11
C GLU A 15 -0.70 7.34 -0.08
N ALA A 16 0.18 7.99 -0.83
CA ALA A 16 1.62 7.82 -0.66
C ALA A 16 2.08 8.25 0.73
N GLY A 17 3.12 7.59 1.25
CA GLY A 17 3.65 7.87 2.59
C GLY A 17 4.00 6.60 3.35
N VAL A 18 4.31 6.75 4.63
CA VAL A 18 4.73 5.62 5.47
C VAL A 18 3.52 4.93 6.09
N TYR A 19 3.52 3.60 6.03
CA TYR A 19 2.52 2.75 6.65
C TYR A 19 3.20 1.69 7.52
N ARG A 20 2.49 1.30 8.58
CA ARG A 20 2.85 0.22 9.47
C ARG A 20 1.91 -0.95 9.26
N HIS A 21 2.48 -2.10 8.94
CA HIS A 21 1.73 -3.36 8.95
C HIS A 21 1.41 -3.75 10.39
N PHE A 22 0.27 -4.41 10.64
CA PHE A 22 -0.14 -4.82 11.98
C PHE A 22 0.88 -5.72 12.72
N LYS A 23 1.81 -6.35 12.00
CA LYS A 23 2.96 -7.11 12.57
C LYS A 23 4.17 -6.23 12.95
N GLY A 24 4.09 -4.92 12.81
CA GLY A 24 5.12 -3.96 13.22
C GLY A 24 6.05 -3.44 12.13
N ASN A 25 6.19 -4.15 11.01
CA ASN A 25 7.05 -3.73 9.88
C ASN A 25 6.56 -2.42 9.23
N ARG A 26 7.51 -1.57 8.81
CA ARG A 26 7.25 -0.29 8.13
C ARG A 26 7.48 -0.40 6.64
N TYR A 27 6.66 0.33 5.91
CA TYR A 27 6.66 0.36 4.46
C TYR A 27 6.39 1.78 3.96
N GLU A 28 7.00 2.16 2.84
CA GLU A 28 6.65 3.35 2.10
C GLU A 28 5.74 2.97 0.93
N VAL A 29 4.55 3.56 0.87
CA VAL A 29 3.66 3.51 -0.28
C VAL A 29 4.10 4.59 -1.26
N LEU A 30 4.34 4.19 -2.50
CA LEU A 30 4.68 5.09 -3.60
C LEU A 30 3.42 5.57 -4.35
N GLY A 31 2.37 4.76 -4.34
CA GLY A 31 1.08 5.08 -4.95
C GLY A 31 0.24 3.84 -5.21
N VAL A 32 -0.87 4.02 -5.92
CA VAL A 32 -1.73 2.94 -6.40
C VAL A 32 -1.57 2.82 -7.91
N ALA A 33 -1.31 1.60 -8.38
CA ALA A 33 -1.25 1.24 -9.80
C ALA A 33 -2.49 0.44 -10.19
N ARG A 34 -2.78 0.39 -11.50
CA ARG A 34 -3.82 -0.46 -12.08
C ARG A 34 -3.18 -1.73 -12.64
N HIS A 35 -3.68 -2.89 -12.24
CA HIS A 35 -3.24 -4.17 -12.82
C HIS A 35 -3.68 -4.24 -14.28
N SER A 36 -2.76 -4.48 -15.22
CA SER A 36 -3.02 -4.35 -16.66
C SER A 36 -4.05 -5.33 -17.22
N GLU A 37 -4.14 -6.52 -16.62
CA GLU A 37 -4.93 -7.63 -17.13
C GLU A 37 -6.34 -7.67 -16.51
N THR A 38 -6.50 -7.09 -15.31
CA THR A 38 -7.75 -7.16 -14.54
C THR A 38 -8.31 -5.79 -14.20
N GLU A 39 -7.56 -4.73 -14.46
CA GLU A 39 -7.87 -3.35 -14.08
C GLU A 39 -8.03 -3.12 -12.57
N GLU A 40 -7.68 -4.10 -11.74
CA GLU A 40 -7.82 -4.01 -10.28
C GLU A 40 -6.75 -3.09 -9.65
N PRO A 41 -7.13 -2.24 -8.68
CA PRO A 41 -6.19 -1.35 -8.01
C PRO A 41 -5.21 -2.13 -7.11
N HIS A 42 -3.94 -1.79 -7.19
CA HIS A 42 -2.85 -2.39 -6.42
C HIS A 42 -1.97 -1.31 -5.78
N VAL A 43 -1.66 -1.47 -4.50
CA VAL A 43 -0.71 -0.60 -3.79
C VAL A 43 0.71 -0.97 -4.19
N VAL A 44 1.48 0.01 -4.66
CA VAL A 44 2.92 -0.11 -4.93
C VAL A 44 3.67 0.42 -3.71
N TYR A 45 4.49 -0.43 -3.09
CA TYR A 45 5.16 -0.11 -1.82
C TYR A 45 6.51 -0.82 -1.68
N ARG A 46 7.30 -0.41 -0.70
CA ARG A 46 8.59 -1.05 -0.38
C ARG A 46 8.87 -1.06 1.13
N PRO A 47 9.62 -2.04 1.65
CA PRO A 47 10.06 -2.01 3.04
C PRO A 47 11.06 -0.88 3.28
N ILE A 48 10.96 -0.25 4.45
CA ILE A 48 11.89 0.78 4.91
C ILE A 48 12.44 0.43 6.29
N ASP A 49 13.64 0.94 6.61
CA ASP A 49 14.25 0.79 7.92
C ASP A 49 13.69 1.79 8.96
N ALA A 50 14.32 1.82 10.14
CA ALA A 50 13.94 2.73 11.22
C ALA A 50 14.10 4.21 10.82
N ASP A 51 15.11 4.53 10.01
CA ASP A 51 15.39 5.88 9.50
C ASP A 51 14.56 6.22 8.25
N GLY A 52 13.67 5.32 7.83
CA GLY A 52 12.83 5.49 6.65
C GLY A 52 13.56 5.26 5.32
N ARG A 53 14.74 4.63 5.35
CA ARG A 53 15.50 4.35 4.13
C ARG A 53 15.05 3.03 3.49
N PRO A 54 15.03 2.94 2.16
CA PRO A 54 14.62 1.73 1.45
C PRO A 54 15.53 0.53 1.76
N GLY A 55 14.92 -0.62 2.03
CA GLY A 55 15.63 -1.90 2.11
C GLY A 55 16.02 -2.45 0.74
N ALA A 56 16.83 -3.51 0.73
CA ALA A 56 17.29 -4.18 -0.50
C ALA A 56 16.20 -4.98 -1.24
N SER A 57 15.00 -5.11 -0.68
CA SER A 57 13.95 -6.02 -1.17
C SER A 57 13.16 -5.50 -2.38
N GLY A 58 13.45 -4.29 -2.88
CA GLY A 58 12.80 -3.71 -4.06
C GLY A 58 11.34 -3.27 -3.84
N LEU A 59 10.58 -3.17 -4.94
CA LEU A 59 9.17 -2.78 -4.95
C LEU A 59 8.25 -4.00 -4.94
N TRP A 60 7.19 -3.94 -4.14
CA TRP A 60 6.14 -4.94 -4.06
C TRP A 60 4.80 -4.33 -4.49
N VAL A 61 3.89 -5.21 -4.93
CA VAL A 61 2.49 -4.86 -5.21
C VAL A 61 1.55 -5.72 -4.37
N ARG A 62 0.41 -5.16 -3.97
CA ARG A 62 -0.66 -5.87 -3.25
C ARG A 62 -2.02 -5.33 -3.68
N PRO A 63 -3.05 -6.17 -3.88
CA PRO A 63 -4.40 -5.68 -4.13
C PRO A 63 -4.85 -4.65 -3.09
N ALA A 64 -5.45 -3.54 -3.51
CA ALA A 64 -5.89 -2.47 -2.61
C ALA A 64 -6.94 -2.94 -1.59
N SER A 65 -7.79 -3.91 -1.99
CA SER A 65 -8.76 -4.57 -1.10
C SER A 65 -8.07 -5.30 0.06
N MET A 66 -7.00 -6.04 -0.24
CA MET A 66 -6.20 -6.75 0.76
C MET A 66 -5.28 -5.83 1.57
N TRP A 67 -5.00 -4.63 1.09
CA TRP A 67 -4.24 -3.61 1.83
C TRP A 67 -5.10 -2.97 2.91
N SER A 68 -6.33 -2.59 2.55
CA SER A 68 -7.27 -1.86 3.42
C SER A 68 -8.09 -2.77 4.34
N GLU A 69 -7.81 -4.07 4.33
CA GLU A 69 -8.54 -5.07 5.10
C GLU A 69 -8.42 -4.84 6.61
N HIS A 70 -9.53 -5.04 7.33
CA HIS A 70 -9.53 -5.11 8.79
C HIS A 70 -9.09 -6.52 9.24
N VAL A 71 -8.15 -6.59 10.19
CA VAL A 71 -7.57 -7.85 10.69
C VAL A 71 -7.96 -8.06 12.14
N GLU A 72 -8.47 -9.25 12.43
CA GLU A 72 -8.66 -9.76 13.80
C GLU A 72 -7.70 -10.93 14.05
N ARG A 73 -6.69 -10.73 14.91
CA ARG A 73 -5.70 -11.77 15.20
C ARG A 73 -4.94 -11.51 16.50
N ASP A 74 -4.78 -12.53 17.35
CA ASP A 74 -3.93 -12.45 18.56
C ASP A 74 -4.24 -11.24 19.47
N GLY A 75 -5.53 -10.88 19.61
CA GLY A 75 -5.98 -9.72 20.39
C GLY A 75 -5.86 -8.37 19.67
N TYR A 76 -5.31 -8.32 18.46
CA TYR A 76 -5.35 -7.17 17.58
C TYR A 76 -6.67 -7.14 16.79
N SER A 77 -7.33 -5.98 16.72
CA SER A 77 -8.46 -5.70 15.83
C SER A 77 -8.26 -4.31 15.24
N GLY A 78 -7.99 -4.22 13.94
CA GLY A 78 -7.68 -2.96 13.27
C GLY A 78 -7.22 -3.12 11.82
N PRO A 79 -6.80 -2.03 11.15
CA PRO A 79 -6.39 -2.08 9.76
C PRO A 79 -5.13 -2.91 9.56
N ARG A 80 -5.05 -3.68 8.48
CA ARG A 80 -3.85 -4.45 8.14
C ARG A 80 -2.62 -3.56 7.99
N PHE A 81 -2.81 -2.38 7.39
CA PHE A 81 -1.80 -1.32 7.26
C PHE A 81 -2.38 0.00 7.75
N ALA A 82 -1.72 0.63 8.73
CA ALA A 82 -2.07 1.94 9.24
C ALA A 82 -1.08 2.99 8.73
N ARG A 83 -1.57 4.12 8.20
CA ARG A 83 -0.71 5.24 7.80
C ARG A 83 -0.07 5.86 9.05
N GLU A 84 1.23 6.12 9.00
CA GLU A 84 1.91 6.91 10.02
C GLU A 84 1.62 8.40 9.78
N ALA A 85 1.42 9.15 10.86
CA ALA A 85 1.15 10.59 10.83
C ALA A 85 2.40 11.40 10.47
#